data_AF-A0A533BLI2-F1
#
_entry.id   AF-A0A533BLI2-F1
#
_cell.length_a   1.000
_cell.length_b   1.000
_cell.length_c   1.000
_cell.angle_alpha   90.00
_cell.angle_beta   90.00
_cell.angle_gamma   90.00
#
_symmetry.space_group_name_H-M   'P 1'
#
loop_
_entity.id
_entity.type
_entity.pdbx_description
1 polymer ?
#
loop_
_entity_poly.entity_id
_entity_poly.type
_entity_poly.pdbx_seq_one_letter_code
_entity_poly.pdbx_strand_id
1 'polypeptide(L)'
;MARTCGTTKNTSVRMLKKAVRQGRSERRAEAYPLGYVEGLSDARTKLVDFFSILFVGGEVRMKIGWMAVVVMIGAVSMVGCVSQKKYEEAMVDVDSVKSELERTRAQKNALEQQVKTLKDLNVKFGNEAQVAHDELERIQHGRDKERGSVEGRTKELEDRVRQLSFQNRALRQEYGEVKQHNETLKSLVARYQKELKDQSRSVTGTLAPSVPSPSAPSVAATAPSVTKDSQAMPSSMNVNKASADDMVLVLGLSKDVADRIVTNRPYRVKGELVAKNVVPKDIFDRIKERISVSP
;
A
#
# COMPACT_ATOMS: atom_id res chain seq x y z
N MET A 1 -35.68 35.26 -10.11
CA MET A 1 -36.01 33.96 -9.44
C MET A 1 -34.93 32.96 -9.82
N ALA A 2 -33.90 32.76 -9.00
CA ALA A 2 -33.85 31.89 -7.81
C ALA A 2 -33.57 30.40 -8.12
N ARG A 3 -32.28 30.03 -7.97
CA ARG A 3 -31.69 28.84 -7.31
C ARG A 3 -32.18 27.42 -7.66
N THR A 4 -31.22 26.57 -8.07
CA THR A 4 -30.61 25.42 -7.31
C THR A 4 -29.95 24.47 -8.35
N CYS A 5 -28.62 24.34 -8.45
CA CYS A 5 -27.60 23.78 -7.54
C CYS A 5 -27.76 22.27 -7.28
N GLY A 6 -26.79 21.49 -7.78
CA GLY A 6 -26.79 20.04 -7.82
C GLY A 6 -26.33 19.36 -6.55
N THR A 7 -26.70 18.09 -6.39
CA THR A 7 -26.33 17.25 -5.24
C THR A 7 -26.35 15.74 -5.56
N THR A 8 -25.84 15.29 -6.70
CA THR A 8 -25.75 13.82 -6.97
C THR A 8 -24.44 13.17 -6.53
N LYS A 9 -23.41 13.93 -6.11
CA LYS A 9 -22.11 13.36 -5.68
C LYS A 9 -22.00 13.05 -4.18
N ASN A 10 -22.97 13.46 -3.35
CA ASN A 10 -22.87 13.36 -1.88
C ASN A 10 -23.63 12.17 -1.26
N THR A 11 -24.33 11.38 -2.07
CA THR A 11 -25.03 10.16 -1.63
C THR A 11 -24.11 8.93 -1.66
N SER A 12 -23.23 8.84 -2.66
CA SER A 12 -22.31 7.70 -2.83
C SER A 12 -21.24 7.65 -1.72
N VAL A 13 -20.70 8.81 -1.31
CA VAL A 13 -19.75 8.89 -0.17
C VAL A 13 -20.42 8.56 1.17
N ARG A 14 -21.74 8.80 1.29
CA ARG A 14 -22.51 8.53 2.51
C ARG A 14 -22.84 7.05 2.67
N MET A 15 -23.10 6.35 1.56
CA MET A 15 -23.28 4.90 1.52
C MET A 15 -21.96 4.16 1.81
N LEU A 16 -20.83 4.61 1.24
CA LEU A 16 -19.53 3.99 1.51
C LEU A 16 -19.06 4.17 2.97
N LYS A 17 -19.36 5.33 3.60
CA LYS A 17 -19.08 5.53 5.03
C LYS A 17 -19.93 4.65 5.95
N LYS A 18 -21.15 4.28 5.54
CA LYS A 18 -21.97 3.30 6.29
C LYS A 18 -21.40 1.89 6.15
N ALA A 19 -20.92 1.49 4.98
CA ALA A 19 -20.25 0.20 4.80
C ALA A 19 -18.93 0.07 5.59
N VAL A 20 -18.13 1.14 5.68
CA VAL A 20 -16.88 1.16 6.47
C VAL A 20 -17.12 1.18 7.99
N ARG A 21 -18.30 1.62 8.45
CA ARG A 21 -18.69 1.50 9.87
C ARG A 21 -19.36 0.16 10.20
N GLN A 22 -20.05 -0.46 9.26
CA GLN A 22 -20.69 -1.76 9.48
C GLN A 22 -19.65 -2.90 9.57
N GLY A 23 -18.52 -2.81 8.86
CA GLY A 23 -17.41 -3.77 8.96
C GLY A 23 -16.48 -3.61 10.18
N ARG A 24 -16.70 -2.60 11.04
CA ARG A 24 -15.90 -2.34 12.25
C ARG A 24 -16.66 -2.66 13.55
N SER A 25 -17.89 -3.19 13.45
CA SER A 25 -18.76 -3.44 14.60
C SER A 25 -18.89 -4.92 15.01
N GLU A 26 -18.34 -5.86 14.23
CA GLU A 26 -18.40 -7.30 14.53
C GLU A 26 -17.04 -7.87 14.96
N ARG A 27 -16.29 -7.11 15.76
CA ARG A 27 -15.32 -7.72 16.68
C ARG A 27 -15.74 -7.38 18.10
N ARG A 28 -16.88 -7.96 18.48
CA ARG A 28 -17.20 -8.18 19.88
C ARG A 28 -16.11 -9.11 20.40
N ALA A 29 -15.17 -8.58 21.16
CA ALA A 29 -14.32 -9.40 21.99
C ALA A 29 -15.25 -10.14 22.95
N GLU A 30 -15.55 -11.40 22.64
CA GLU A 30 -15.93 -12.35 23.68
C GLU A 30 -14.70 -12.55 24.56
N ALA A 31 -14.55 -11.63 25.51
CA ALA A 31 -13.80 -11.91 26.71
C ALA A 31 -14.51 -13.08 27.39
N TYR A 32 -13.91 -14.27 27.30
CA TYR A 32 -14.26 -15.37 28.18
C TYR A 32 -14.22 -14.85 29.62
N PRO A 33 -15.28 -15.02 30.41
CA PRO A 33 -15.25 -14.61 31.80
C PRO A 33 -14.24 -15.50 32.52
N LEU A 34 -13.09 -14.92 32.87
CA LEU A 34 -12.12 -15.45 33.82
C LEU A 34 -12.75 -15.40 35.24
N GLY A 35 -13.80 -16.19 35.45
CA GLY A 35 -14.46 -16.42 36.73
C GLY A 35 -14.14 -17.78 37.33
N TYR A 36 -13.08 -18.44 36.86
CA TYR A 36 -12.77 -19.84 37.20
C TYR A 36 -11.43 -19.99 37.93
N VAL A 37 -11.05 -19.01 38.75
CA VAL A 37 -9.82 -19.10 39.57
C VAL A 37 -10.06 -18.89 41.07
N GLU A 38 -11.18 -18.27 41.48
CA GLU A 38 -11.45 -18.05 42.92
C GLU A 38 -12.17 -19.20 43.65
N GLY A 39 -12.68 -20.20 42.93
CA GLY A 39 -13.27 -21.41 43.55
C GLY A 39 -12.24 -22.49 43.92
N LEU A 40 -11.00 -22.38 43.44
CA LEU A 40 -10.00 -23.45 43.58
C LEU A 40 -9.23 -23.41 44.91
N SER A 41 -9.21 -22.27 45.60
CA SER A 41 -8.58 -22.10 46.92
C SER A 41 -9.46 -22.61 48.05
N ASP A 42 -10.76 -22.32 48.04
CA ASP A 42 -11.74 -22.83 49.02
C ASP A 42 -12.07 -24.33 48.82
N ALA A 43 -12.01 -24.79 47.56
CA ALA A 43 -12.04 -26.23 47.25
C ALA A 43 -10.75 -26.94 47.71
N ARG A 44 -9.58 -26.27 47.68
CA ARG A 44 -8.32 -26.85 48.15
C ARG A 44 -8.30 -27.07 49.67
N THR A 45 -8.81 -26.14 50.47
CA THR A 45 -8.91 -26.31 51.94
C THR A 45 -9.87 -27.43 52.31
N LYS A 46 -11.06 -27.50 51.68
CA LYS A 46 -12.00 -28.62 51.91
C LYS A 46 -11.47 -29.97 51.43
N LEU A 47 -10.71 -30.00 50.34
CA LEU A 47 -10.06 -31.22 49.87
C LEU A 47 -8.97 -31.66 50.86
N VAL A 48 -8.14 -30.74 51.37
CA VAL A 48 -7.08 -31.04 52.34
C VAL A 48 -7.65 -31.48 53.69
N ASP A 49 -8.78 -30.94 54.15
CA ASP A 49 -9.48 -31.40 55.35
C ASP A 49 -10.14 -32.78 55.13
N PHE A 50 -10.72 -33.02 53.95
CA PHE A 50 -11.27 -34.33 53.58
C PHE A 50 -10.17 -35.40 53.47
N PHE A 51 -9.00 -35.04 52.91
CA PHE A 51 -7.83 -35.90 52.87
C PHE A 51 -7.21 -36.09 54.26
N SER A 52 -7.25 -35.09 55.16
CA SER A 52 -6.76 -35.22 56.54
C SER A 52 -7.64 -36.15 57.39
N ILE A 53 -8.96 -36.09 57.24
CA ILE A 53 -9.89 -37.03 57.90
C ILE A 53 -9.69 -38.47 57.36
N LEU A 54 -9.41 -38.61 56.06
CA LEU A 54 -9.08 -39.90 55.44
C LEU A 54 -7.68 -40.43 55.84
N PHE A 55 -6.71 -39.56 56.10
CA PHE A 55 -5.35 -39.95 56.51
C PHE A 55 -5.24 -40.20 58.02
N VAL A 56 -5.96 -39.47 58.87
CA VAL A 56 -6.02 -39.75 60.33
C VAL A 56 -6.79 -41.05 60.62
N GLY A 57 -7.72 -41.46 59.73
CA GLY A 57 -8.32 -42.80 59.72
C GLY A 57 -7.53 -43.85 58.92
N GLY A 58 -6.42 -43.46 58.29
CA GLY A 58 -5.67 -44.27 57.32
C GLY A 58 -4.93 -45.45 57.94
N GLU A 59 -4.49 -45.33 59.19
CA GLU A 59 -3.81 -46.44 59.88
C GLU A 59 -4.79 -47.56 60.28
N VAL A 60 -6.03 -47.20 60.58
CA VAL A 60 -7.10 -48.15 60.92
C VAL A 60 -7.73 -48.74 59.64
N ARG A 61 -7.94 -47.95 58.58
CA ARG A 61 -8.42 -48.44 57.27
C ARG A 61 -7.40 -49.31 56.54
N MET A 62 -6.10 -49.01 56.65
CA MET A 62 -5.07 -49.86 56.05
C MET A 62 -4.95 -51.18 56.80
N LYS A 63 -5.03 -51.18 58.14
CA LYS A 63 -5.07 -52.42 58.94
C LYS A 63 -6.33 -53.23 58.70
N ILE A 64 -7.51 -52.60 58.57
CA ILE A 64 -8.77 -53.28 58.23
C ILE A 64 -8.75 -53.82 56.79
N GLY A 65 -8.23 -53.06 55.83
CA GLY A 65 -8.06 -53.50 54.45
C GLY A 65 -7.08 -54.66 54.34
N TRP A 66 -5.98 -54.61 55.08
CA TRP A 66 -4.98 -55.68 55.11
C TRP A 66 -5.50 -56.92 55.83
N MET A 67 -6.23 -56.77 56.94
CA MET A 67 -6.92 -57.88 57.61
C MET A 67 -8.02 -58.49 56.73
N ALA A 68 -8.77 -57.69 55.96
CA ALA A 68 -9.74 -58.19 55.01
C ALA A 68 -9.08 -58.97 53.87
N VAL A 69 -7.94 -58.50 53.35
CA VAL A 69 -7.14 -59.24 52.36
C VAL A 69 -6.60 -60.54 52.95
N VAL A 70 -6.10 -60.53 54.19
CA VAL A 70 -5.62 -61.74 54.90
C VAL A 70 -6.77 -62.72 55.17
N VAL A 71 -7.96 -62.23 55.52
CA VAL A 71 -9.17 -63.06 55.71
C VAL A 71 -9.66 -63.64 54.37
N MET A 72 -9.62 -62.88 53.28
CA MET A 72 -9.98 -63.37 51.95
C MET A 72 -8.96 -64.40 51.44
N ILE A 73 -7.66 -64.17 51.64
CA ILE A 73 -6.61 -65.15 51.31
C ILE A 73 -6.74 -66.40 52.20
N GLY A 74 -7.05 -66.24 53.49
CA GLY A 74 -7.31 -67.33 54.43
C GLY A 74 -8.53 -68.16 54.05
N ALA A 75 -9.62 -67.53 53.60
CA ALA A 75 -10.83 -68.20 53.13
C ALA A 75 -10.59 -68.97 51.81
N VAL A 76 -9.80 -68.42 50.90
CA VAL A 76 -9.41 -69.11 49.65
C VAL A 76 -8.48 -70.30 49.92
N SER A 77 -7.70 -70.26 50.99
CA SER A 77 -6.78 -71.35 51.37
C SER A 77 -7.48 -72.55 52.04
N MET A 78 -8.74 -72.41 52.48
CA MET A 78 -9.49 -73.47 53.16
C MET A 78 -10.48 -74.24 52.27
N VAL A 79 -10.63 -73.88 51.00
CA VAL A 79 -11.47 -74.63 50.05
C VAL A 79 -10.63 -75.68 49.33
N GLY A 80 -10.56 -76.87 49.93
CA GLY A 80 -10.03 -78.07 49.29
C GLY A 80 -10.84 -78.49 48.06
N CYS A 81 -10.12 -78.97 47.03
CA CYS A 81 -10.62 -79.69 45.85
C CYS A 81 -11.90 -79.16 45.23
N VAL A 82 -11.79 -78.03 44.52
CA VAL A 82 -12.72 -77.72 43.42
C VAL A 82 -12.72 -78.88 42.42
N SER A 83 -13.90 -79.35 42.02
CA SER A 83 -14.04 -80.39 40.98
C SER A 83 -13.30 -79.94 39.72
N GLN A 84 -12.48 -80.81 39.14
CA GLN A 84 -11.62 -80.53 37.99
C GLN A 84 -12.35 -79.79 36.85
N LYS A 85 -13.63 -80.10 36.62
CA LYS A 85 -14.49 -79.42 35.63
C LYS A 85 -14.73 -77.93 35.90
N LYS A 86 -14.92 -77.55 37.18
CA LYS A 86 -15.14 -76.15 37.59
C LYS A 86 -13.87 -75.31 37.49
N TYR A 87 -12.70 -75.95 37.65
CA TYR A 87 -11.40 -75.30 37.44
C TYR A 87 -11.13 -75.08 35.96
N GLU A 88 -11.42 -76.08 35.11
CA GLU A 88 -11.32 -75.94 33.66
C GLU A 88 -12.27 -74.85 33.13
N GLU A 89 -13.52 -74.81 33.60
CA GLU A 89 -14.49 -73.76 33.25
C GLU A 89 -13.99 -72.36 33.64
N ALA A 90 -13.50 -72.20 34.87
CA ALA A 90 -12.94 -70.93 35.34
C ALA A 90 -11.67 -70.51 34.58
N MET A 91 -10.83 -71.47 34.14
CA MET A 91 -9.64 -71.17 33.33
C MET A 91 -10.01 -70.70 31.92
N VAL A 92 -11.05 -71.27 31.31
CA VAL A 92 -11.57 -70.80 30.01
C VAL A 92 -12.07 -69.36 30.10
N ASP A 93 -12.75 -69.01 31.20
CA ASP A 93 -13.20 -67.63 31.45
C ASP A 93 -12.02 -66.67 31.67
N VAL A 94 -10.97 -67.10 32.38
CA VAL A 94 -9.74 -66.30 32.56
C VAL A 94 -9.03 -66.07 31.22
N ASP A 95 -8.90 -67.10 30.38
CA ASP A 95 -8.29 -66.99 29.06
C ASP A 95 -9.12 -66.09 28.13
N SER A 96 -10.45 -66.19 28.20
CA SER A 96 -11.39 -65.29 27.53
C SER A 96 -11.13 -63.83 27.92
N VAL A 97 -11.17 -63.50 29.21
CA VAL A 97 -10.96 -62.14 29.74
C VAL A 97 -9.55 -61.63 29.41
N LYS A 98 -8.53 -62.50 29.46
CA LYS A 98 -7.17 -62.14 29.06
C LYS A 98 -7.12 -61.74 27.59
N SER A 99 -7.79 -62.50 26.72
CA SER A 99 -7.88 -62.17 25.29
C SER A 99 -8.63 -60.86 25.03
N GLU A 100 -9.66 -60.56 25.82
CA GLU A 100 -10.39 -59.28 25.75
C GLU A 100 -9.53 -58.11 26.27
N LEU A 101 -8.75 -58.32 27.33
CA LEU A 101 -7.82 -57.33 27.87
C LEU A 101 -6.69 -57.02 26.87
N GLU A 102 -6.18 -58.02 26.17
CA GLU A 102 -5.19 -57.83 25.10
C GLU A 102 -5.79 -57.05 23.91
N ARG A 103 -7.03 -57.37 23.50
CA ARG A 103 -7.75 -56.60 22.46
C ARG A 103 -7.99 -55.15 22.86
N THR A 104 -8.44 -54.90 24.09
CA THR A 104 -8.68 -53.54 24.58
C THR A 104 -7.38 -52.74 24.71
N ARG A 105 -6.27 -53.36 25.15
CA ARG A 105 -4.94 -52.73 25.11
C ARG A 105 -4.50 -52.37 23.70
N ALA A 106 -4.71 -53.26 22.73
CA ALA A 106 -4.39 -52.99 21.33
C ALA A 106 -5.22 -51.81 20.79
N GLN A 107 -6.54 -51.79 21.06
CA GLN A 107 -7.42 -50.67 20.69
C GLN A 107 -7.00 -49.35 21.35
N LYS A 108 -6.66 -49.38 22.64
CA LYS A 108 -6.18 -48.20 23.39
C LYS A 108 -4.88 -47.66 22.81
N ASN A 109 -3.92 -48.52 22.49
CA ASN A 109 -2.66 -48.11 21.86
C ASN A 109 -2.89 -47.51 20.46
N ALA A 110 -3.81 -48.08 19.68
CA ALA A 110 -4.17 -47.53 18.37
C ALA A 110 -4.83 -46.15 18.48
N LEU A 111 -5.74 -45.97 19.45
CA LEU A 111 -6.38 -44.68 19.69
C LEU A 111 -5.38 -43.63 20.21
N GLU A 112 -4.47 -44.02 21.10
CA GLU A 112 -3.40 -43.13 21.56
C GLU A 112 -2.48 -42.68 20.41
N GLN A 113 -2.20 -43.55 19.45
CA GLN A 113 -1.47 -43.17 18.24
C GLN A 113 -2.26 -42.14 17.41
N GLN A 114 -3.56 -42.35 17.21
CA GLN A 114 -4.40 -41.37 16.51
C GLN A 114 -4.41 -40.03 17.23
N VAL A 115 -4.57 -40.00 18.55
CA VAL A 115 -4.54 -38.76 19.35
C VAL A 115 -3.18 -38.05 19.21
N LYS A 116 -2.07 -38.79 19.21
CA LYS A 116 -0.74 -38.22 18.94
C LYS A 116 -0.66 -37.60 17.55
N THR A 117 -1.07 -38.31 16.51
CA THR A 117 -1.07 -37.78 15.14
C THR A 117 -1.95 -36.53 15.00
N LEU A 118 -3.13 -36.52 15.64
CA LEU A 118 -4.03 -35.37 15.62
C LEU A 118 -3.40 -34.17 16.35
N LYS A 119 -2.72 -34.42 17.47
CA LYS A 119 -2.02 -33.38 18.22
C LYS A 119 -0.86 -32.78 17.42
N ASP A 120 -0.08 -33.61 16.75
CA ASP A 120 1.03 -33.17 15.90
C ASP A 120 0.52 -32.34 14.72
N LEU A 121 -0.58 -32.76 14.09
CA LEU A 121 -1.25 -31.98 13.04
C LEU A 121 -1.80 -30.66 13.57
N ASN A 122 -2.42 -30.64 14.76
CA ASN A 122 -2.96 -29.43 15.33
C ASN A 122 -1.84 -28.41 15.66
N VAL A 123 -0.70 -28.87 16.17
CA VAL A 123 0.49 -28.04 16.36
C VAL A 123 1.01 -27.53 15.02
N LYS A 124 1.08 -28.38 14.00
CA LYS A 124 1.53 -28.00 12.66
C LYS A 124 0.64 -26.91 12.05
N PHE A 125 -0.68 -27.08 12.07
CA PHE A 125 -1.61 -26.07 11.58
C PHE A 125 -1.56 -24.78 12.39
N GLY A 126 -1.33 -24.85 13.70
CA GLY A 126 -1.10 -23.68 14.53
C GLY A 126 0.14 -22.88 14.08
N ASN A 127 1.24 -23.57 13.81
CA ASN A 127 2.47 -22.94 13.31
C ASN A 127 2.28 -22.34 11.91
N GLU A 128 1.63 -23.07 10.99
CA GLU A 128 1.33 -22.56 9.64
C GLU A 128 0.41 -21.34 9.69
N ALA A 129 -0.60 -21.33 10.56
CA ALA A 129 -1.46 -20.17 10.76
C ALA A 129 -0.68 -18.96 11.31
N GLN A 130 0.25 -19.19 12.24
CA GLN A 130 1.08 -18.13 12.79
C GLN A 130 2.02 -17.54 11.73
N VAL A 131 2.66 -18.39 10.93
CA VAL A 131 3.49 -17.95 9.79
C VAL A 131 2.67 -17.12 8.80
N ALA A 132 1.47 -17.57 8.46
CA ALA A 132 0.57 -16.83 7.57
C ALA A 132 0.16 -15.47 8.15
N HIS A 133 -0.02 -15.37 9.47
CA HIS A 133 -0.28 -14.10 10.15
C HIS A 133 0.92 -13.15 10.07
N ASP A 134 2.13 -13.64 10.36
CA ASP A 134 3.36 -12.84 10.31
C ASP A 134 3.63 -12.32 8.89
N GLU A 135 3.41 -13.15 7.87
CA GLU A 135 3.51 -12.74 6.46
C GLU A 135 2.49 -11.65 6.12
N LEU A 136 1.25 -11.79 6.59
CA LEU A 136 0.21 -10.80 6.33
C LEU A 136 0.53 -9.46 6.99
N GLU A 137 1.07 -9.45 8.22
CA GLU A 137 1.52 -8.22 8.89
C GLU A 137 2.65 -7.54 8.12
N ARG A 138 3.64 -8.31 7.65
CA ARG A 138 4.72 -7.79 6.81
C ARG A 138 4.18 -7.15 5.52
N ILE A 139 3.24 -7.80 4.85
CA ILE A 139 2.59 -7.29 3.63
C ILE A 139 1.79 -6.02 3.94
N GLN A 140 1.06 -5.96 5.06
CA GLN A 140 0.32 -4.78 5.46
C GLN A 140 1.25 -3.58 5.70
N HIS A 141 2.34 -3.77 6.45
CA HIS A 141 3.32 -2.71 6.67
C HIS A 141 3.97 -2.21 5.38
N GLY A 142 4.29 -3.11 4.45
CA GLY A 142 4.78 -2.74 3.12
C GLY A 142 3.76 -1.88 2.36
N ARG A 143 2.51 -2.33 2.31
CA ARG A 143 1.42 -1.63 1.63
C ARG A 143 1.13 -0.25 2.24
N ASP A 144 1.14 -0.13 3.56
CA ASP A 144 0.90 1.14 4.25
C ASP A 144 2.05 2.13 4.02
N LYS A 145 3.30 1.64 3.97
CA LYS A 145 4.46 2.46 3.63
C LYS A 145 4.39 2.98 2.20
N GLU A 146 4.05 2.13 1.23
CA GLU A 146 3.85 2.54 -0.16
C GLU A 146 2.71 3.54 -0.29
N ARG A 147 1.58 3.27 0.37
CA ARG A 147 0.43 4.16 0.40
C ARG A 147 0.80 5.53 0.98
N GLY A 148 1.54 5.57 2.08
CA GLY A 148 2.04 6.81 2.67
C GLY A 148 2.95 7.58 1.73
N SER A 149 3.85 6.90 1.01
CA SER A 149 4.73 7.53 0.02
C SER A 149 3.95 8.10 -1.18
N VAL A 150 2.99 7.35 -1.71
CA VAL A 150 2.12 7.82 -2.81
C VAL A 150 1.26 9.01 -2.35
N GLU A 151 0.68 8.94 -1.16
CA GLU A 151 -0.13 10.03 -0.61
C GLU A 151 0.72 11.29 -0.37
N GLY A 152 1.94 11.14 0.13
CA GLY A 152 2.89 12.25 0.28
C GLY A 152 3.20 12.94 -1.05
N ARG A 153 3.59 12.16 -2.07
CA ARG A 153 3.83 12.70 -3.42
C ARG A 153 2.59 13.35 -4.02
N THR A 154 1.41 12.76 -3.79
CA THR A 154 0.14 13.32 -4.28
C THR A 154 -0.14 14.69 -3.68
N LYS A 155 0.08 14.86 -2.37
CA LYS A 155 -0.06 16.17 -1.69
C LYS A 155 0.95 17.18 -2.21
N GLU A 156 2.21 16.79 -2.37
CA GLU A 156 3.25 17.65 -2.94
C GLU A 156 2.90 18.13 -4.36
N LEU A 157 2.42 17.21 -5.21
CA LEU A 157 1.93 17.53 -6.55
C LEU A 157 0.70 18.45 -6.51
N GLU A 158 -0.24 18.20 -5.62
CA GLU A 158 -1.43 19.04 -5.44
C GLU A 158 -1.04 20.47 -5.02
N ASP A 159 -0.11 20.61 -4.08
CA ASP A 159 0.39 21.91 -3.62
C ASP A 159 1.15 22.64 -4.73
N ARG A 160 1.96 21.94 -5.52
CA ARG A 160 2.61 22.52 -6.72
C ARG A 160 1.60 22.99 -7.74
N VAL A 161 0.54 22.22 -8.00
CA VAL A 161 -0.55 22.63 -8.91
C VAL A 161 -1.25 23.87 -8.38
N ARG A 162 -1.54 23.93 -7.07
CA ARG A 162 -2.13 25.12 -6.44
C ARG A 162 -1.19 26.33 -6.58
N GLN A 163 0.09 26.18 -6.28
CA GLN A 163 1.08 27.24 -6.41
C GLN A 163 1.20 27.76 -7.85
N LEU A 164 1.35 26.87 -8.83
CA LEU A 164 1.39 27.23 -10.25
C LEU A 164 0.09 27.88 -10.70
N SER A 165 -1.06 27.48 -10.15
CA SER A 165 -2.34 28.11 -10.46
C SER A 165 -2.41 29.55 -9.94
N PHE A 166 -1.84 29.82 -8.75
CA PHE A 166 -1.75 31.18 -8.22
C PHE A 166 -0.80 32.04 -9.05
N GLN A 167 0.38 31.52 -9.40
CA GLN A 167 1.33 32.22 -10.28
C GLN A 167 0.72 32.54 -11.65
N ASN A 168 0.03 31.58 -12.27
CA ASN A 168 -0.66 31.82 -13.54
C ASN A 168 -1.73 32.90 -13.44
N ARG A 169 -2.46 32.98 -12.32
CA ARG A 169 -3.47 34.02 -12.09
C ARG A 169 -2.83 35.40 -11.92
N ALA A 170 -1.77 35.49 -11.12
CA ALA A 170 -1.04 36.74 -10.90
C ALA A 170 -0.43 37.26 -12.22
N LEU A 171 0.24 36.38 -12.97
CA LEU A 171 0.85 36.75 -14.25
C LEU A 171 -0.20 37.21 -15.29
N ARG A 172 -1.41 36.62 -15.26
CA ARG A 172 -2.53 37.08 -16.09
C ARG A 172 -3.03 38.47 -15.70
N GLN A 173 -2.98 38.82 -14.41
CA GLN A 173 -3.34 40.16 -13.93
C GLN A 173 -2.32 41.19 -14.40
N GLU A 174 -1.03 40.94 -14.17
CA GLU A 174 0.05 41.83 -14.64
C GLU A 174 0.03 42.00 -16.16
N TYR A 175 -0.18 40.92 -16.91
CA TYR A 175 -0.34 41.01 -18.37
C TYR A 175 -1.53 41.87 -18.78
N GLY A 176 -2.65 41.79 -18.03
CA GLY A 176 -3.83 42.63 -18.23
C GLY A 176 -3.54 44.11 -17.99
N GLU A 177 -2.85 44.43 -16.90
CA GLU A 177 -2.46 45.80 -16.54
C GLU A 177 -1.48 46.39 -17.56
N VAL A 178 -0.42 45.67 -17.90
CA VAL A 178 0.56 46.09 -18.93
C VAL A 178 -0.12 46.33 -20.26
N LYS A 179 -1.10 45.49 -20.63
CA LYS A 179 -1.88 45.69 -21.85
C LYS A 179 -2.69 46.99 -21.80
N GLN A 180 -3.36 47.29 -20.69
CA GLN A 180 -4.13 48.53 -20.53
C GLN A 180 -3.22 49.77 -20.57
N HIS A 181 -2.06 49.71 -19.90
CA HIS A 181 -1.05 50.75 -19.97
C HIS A 181 -0.53 50.97 -21.39
N ASN A 182 -0.29 49.89 -22.13
CA ASN A 182 0.14 49.97 -23.53
C ASN A 182 -0.91 50.66 -24.42
N GLU A 183 -2.19 50.30 -24.28
CA GLU A 183 -3.29 50.95 -24.99
C GLU A 183 -3.43 52.44 -24.60
N THR A 184 -3.23 52.76 -23.33
CA THR A 184 -3.27 54.14 -22.83
C THR A 184 -2.14 54.97 -23.45
N LEU A 185 -0.90 54.45 -23.44
CA LEU A 185 0.26 55.07 -24.08
C LEU A 185 0.04 55.27 -25.58
N LYS A 186 -0.51 54.27 -26.29
CA LYS A 186 -0.86 54.42 -27.72
C LYS A 186 -1.87 55.54 -27.95
N SER A 187 -2.92 55.61 -27.14
CA SER A 187 -3.93 56.68 -27.27
C SER A 187 -3.33 58.07 -27.01
N LEU A 188 -2.39 58.17 -26.06
CA LEU A 188 -1.67 59.41 -25.76
C LEU A 188 -0.77 59.84 -26.92
N VAL A 189 0.01 58.90 -27.48
CA VAL A 189 0.83 59.13 -28.67
C VAL A 189 -0.05 59.58 -29.85
N ALA A 190 -1.18 58.92 -30.08
CA ALA A 190 -2.11 59.28 -31.14
C ALA A 190 -2.70 60.69 -30.94
N ARG A 191 -3.02 61.06 -29.70
CA ARG A 191 -3.49 62.41 -29.35
C ARG A 191 -2.42 63.47 -29.66
N TYR A 192 -1.18 63.28 -29.21
CA TYR A 192 -0.09 64.22 -29.49
C TYR A 192 0.20 64.34 -31.00
N GLN A 193 0.17 63.23 -31.74
CA GLN A 193 0.31 63.26 -33.20
C GLN A 193 -0.81 64.05 -33.87
N LYS A 194 -2.04 63.96 -33.36
CA LYS A 194 -3.17 64.74 -33.86
C LYS A 194 -2.99 66.23 -33.58
N GLU A 195 -2.65 66.60 -32.35
CA GLU A 195 -2.37 68.00 -31.97
C GLU A 195 -1.26 68.61 -32.85
N LEU A 196 -0.14 67.90 -33.06
CA LEU A 196 0.92 68.35 -33.97
C LEU A 196 0.45 68.52 -35.43
N LYS A 197 -0.43 67.63 -35.90
CA LYS A 197 -0.95 67.68 -37.27
C LYS A 197 -1.97 68.79 -37.47
N ASP A 198 -2.83 69.03 -36.49
CA ASP A 198 -3.79 70.14 -36.48
C ASP A 198 -3.06 71.49 -36.37
N GLN A 199 -1.99 71.57 -35.57
CA GLN A 199 -1.12 72.74 -35.46
C GLN A 199 -0.34 73.00 -36.76
N SER A 200 0.13 71.95 -37.45
CA SER A 200 0.74 72.10 -38.79
C SER A 200 -0.27 72.55 -39.86
N ARG A 201 -1.54 72.12 -39.77
CA ARG A 201 -2.62 72.57 -40.67
C ARG A 201 -3.10 73.98 -40.37
N SER A 202 -3.09 74.41 -39.11
CA SER A 202 -3.40 75.80 -38.75
C SER A 202 -2.27 76.76 -39.11
N VAL A 203 -1.06 76.26 -39.41
CA VAL A 203 0.14 77.06 -39.77
C VAL A 203 0.43 77.06 -41.29
N THR A 204 -0.44 76.48 -42.14
CA THR A 204 -0.40 76.69 -43.61
C THR A 204 -0.91 78.07 -44.08
N GLY A 205 -0.79 79.08 -43.22
CA GLY A 205 -0.92 80.49 -43.58
C GLY A 205 0.13 81.29 -42.83
N THR A 206 1.18 81.69 -43.56
CA THR A 206 2.23 82.66 -43.18
C THR A 206 3.56 82.06 -42.70
N LEU A 207 4.53 82.17 -43.63
CA LEU A 207 5.99 82.33 -43.53
C LEU A 207 6.74 82.01 -42.22
N ALA A 208 7.86 81.31 -42.44
CA ALA A 208 8.96 81.04 -41.51
C ALA A 208 9.40 82.25 -40.66
N PRO A 209 9.98 81.99 -39.47
CA PRO A 209 11.44 82.07 -39.42
C PRO A 209 12.13 80.97 -38.60
N SER A 210 13.36 80.69 -39.03
CA SER A 210 14.45 79.96 -38.36
C SER A 210 14.75 80.54 -36.97
N VAL A 211 15.14 79.72 -35.97
CA VAL A 211 16.49 79.45 -35.37
C VAL A 211 16.30 78.66 -34.03
N PRO A 212 17.34 78.25 -33.26
CA PRO A 212 18.37 77.21 -33.48
C PRO A 212 18.16 75.94 -32.62
N SER A 213 18.87 74.88 -33.03
CA SER A 213 19.06 73.62 -32.32
C SER A 213 19.89 73.77 -31.03
N PRO A 214 19.48 73.20 -29.89
CA PRO A 214 20.38 72.92 -28.78
C PRO A 214 20.93 71.49 -28.90
N SER A 215 22.25 71.41 -29.07
CA SER A 215 23.03 70.18 -28.93
C SER A 215 23.13 69.77 -27.46
N ALA A 216 22.84 68.51 -27.16
CA ALA A 216 23.17 67.85 -25.90
C ALA A 216 23.36 66.33 -26.18
N PRO A 217 24.14 65.60 -25.37
CA PRO A 217 25.32 64.87 -25.81
C PRO A 217 25.06 63.43 -26.23
N SER A 218 25.93 62.96 -27.14
CA SER A 218 26.22 61.55 -27.39
C SER A 218 26.62 60.86 -26.10
N VAL A 219 25.80 59.93 -25.64
CA VAL A 219 26.24 58.83 -24.77
C VAL A 219 25.89 57.54 -25.48
N ALA A 220 26.94 56.91 -26.01
CA ALA A 220 26.91 55.52 -26.41
C ALA A 220 26.55 54.68 -25.19
N ALA A 221 25.42 53.98 -25.26
CA ALA A 221 25.09 52.90 -24.36
C ALA A 221 24.99 51.63 -25.22
N THR A 222 26.06 50.84 -25.14
CA THR A 222 26.16 49.45 -25.54
C THR A 222 24.91 48.66 -25.14
N ALA A 223 24.05 48.39 -26.12
CA ALA A 223 23.13 47.27 -26.03
C ALA A 223 23.93 45.99 -26.34
N PRO A 224 23.99 44.99 -25.44
CA PRO A 224 24.41 43.66 -25.84
C PRO A 224 23.39 43.15 -26.85
N SER A 225 23.88 42.97 -28.08
CA SER A 225 23.28 42.18 -29.13
C SER A 225 23.02 40.78 -28.59
N VAL A 226 21.80 40.57 -28.07
CA VAL A 226 21.26 39.23 -27.99
C VAL A 226 20.93 38.86 -29.42
N THR A 227 21.89 38.23 -30.08
CA THR A 227 21.69 37.39 -31.24
C THR A 227 20.60 36.39 -30.86
N LYS A 228 19.36 36.77 -31.15
CA LYS A 228 18.25 35.84 -31.30
C LYS A 228 18.58 35.04 -32.54
N ASP A 229 19.42 34.03 -32.34
CA ASP A 229 19.60 32.93 -33.26
C ASP A 229 18.23 32.26 -33.37
N SER A 230 17.42 32.82 -34.27
CA SER A 230 16.22 32.17 -34.77
C SER A 230 16.74 31.07 -35.66
N GLN A 231 17.24 30.00 -35.03
CA GLN A 231 17.48 28.75 -35.71
C GLN A 231 16.12 28.34 -36.26
N ALA A 232 15.97 28.55 -37.56
CA ALA A 232 15.02 27.81 -38.37
C ALA A 232 15.09 26.36 -37.91
N MET A 233 13.97 25.84 -37.41
CA MET A 233 13.91 24.49 -36.87
C MET A 233 14.53 23.52 -37.88
N PRO A 234 15.61 22.79 -37.54
CA PRO A 234 15.82 21.53 -38.22
C PRO A 234 14.67 20.66 -37.74
N SER A 235 13.65 20.48 -38.59
CA SER A 235 12.43 19.70 -38.33
C SER A 235 12.70 18.19 -38.18
N SER A 236 13.92 17.81 -37.77
CA SER A 236 14.35 16.46 -37.47
C SER A 236 15.33 16.48 -36.29
N MET A 237 14.94 15.89 -35.16
CA MET A 237 15.74 15.76 -33.95
C MET A 237 16.78 14.64 -34.10
N ASN A 238 18.06 14.91 -33.81
CA ASN A 238 19.11 13.90 -33.94
C ASN A 238 19.05 12.88 -32.79
N VAL A 239 18.80 11.62 -33.10
CA VAL A 239 18.61 10.54 -32.11
C VAL A 239 19.88 10.25 -31.31
N ASN A 240 21.07 10.44 -31.89
CA ASN A 240 22.36 10.18 -31.23
C ASN A 240 22.73 11.30 -30.24
N LYS A 241 22.27 12.54 -30.47
CA LYS A 241 22.63 13.72 -29.66
C LYS A 241 21.52 14.22 -28.74
N ALA A 242 20.26 13.89 -29.02
CA ALA A 242 19.11 14.37 -28.26
C ALA A 242 19.12 13.90 -26.79
N SER A 243 18.58 14.70 -25.87
CA SER A 243 18.40 14.27 -24.48
C SER A 243 17.16 13.37 -24.33
N ALA A 244 17.08 12.60 -23.23
CA ALA A 244 15.89 11.79 -22.93
C ALA A 244 14.64 12.68 -22.81
N ASP A 245 14.77 13.83 -22.15
CA ASP A 245 13.68 14.77 -21.91
C ASP A 245 13.19 15.40 -23.23
N ASP A 246 14.08 15.77 -24.14
CA ASP A 246 13.70 16.31 -25.46
C ASP A 246 12.94 15.27 -26.30
N MET A 247 13.29 14.00 -26.20
CA MET A 247 12.56 12.93 -26.88
C MET A 247 11.13 12.76 -26.33
N VAL A 248 10.94 12.95 -25.02
CA VAL A 248 9.62 12.91 -24.40
C VAL A 248 8.80 14.16 -24.79
N LEU A 249 9.39 15.34 -24.66
CA LEU A 249 8.74 16.63 -24.89
C LEU A 249 8.41 16.88 -26.37
N VAL A 250 9.36 16.61 -27.27
CA VAL A 250 9.22 16.93 -28.71
C VAL A 250 8.55 15.78 -29.47
N LEU A 251 9.00 14.54 -29.26
CA LEU A 251 8.50 13.38 -30.01
C LEU A 251 7.29 12.70 -29.35
N GLY A 252 6.95 13.05 -28.10
CA GLY A 252 5.84 12.44 -27.37
C GLY A 252 6.11 10.99 -26.97
N LEU A 253 7.38 10.60 -26.83
CA LEU A 253 7.76 9.25 -26.42
C LEU A 253 7.60 9.05 -24.91
N SER A 254 7.30 7.83 -24.47
CA SER A 254 7.32 7.49 -23.05
C SER A 254 8.76 7.51 -22.52
N LYS A 255 8.93 7.86 -21.24
CA LYS A 255 10.25 7.94 -20.60
C LYS A 255 11.06 6.64 -20.76
N ASP A 256 10.42 5.47 -20.62
CA ASP A 256 11.07 4.17 -20.81
C ASP A 256 11.58 3.91 -22.24
N VAL A 257 10.94 4.51 -23.25
CA VAL A 257 11.39 4.40 -24.65
C VAL A 257 12.55 5.37 -24.87
N ALA A 258 12.45 6.61 -24.38
CA ALA A 258 13.51 7.59 -24.47
C ALA A 258 14.81 7.12 -23.81
N ASP A 259 14.72 6.51 -22.62
CA ASP A 259 15.86 5.97 -21.90
C ASP A 259 16.52 4.82 -22.67
N ARG A 260 15.73 3.89 -23.21
CA ARG A 260 16.25 2.81 -24.08
C ARG A 260 16.94 3.35 -25.33
N ILE A 261 16.44 4.44 -25.90
CA ILE A 261 17.07 5.11 -27.04
C ILE A 261 18.43 5.68 -26.63
N VAL A 262 18.54 6.30 -25.45
CA VAL A 262 19.81 6.83 -24.91
C VAL A 262 20.81 5.72 -24.63
N THR A 263 20.38 4.62 -23.99
CA THR A 263 21.25 3.49 -23.60
C THR A 263 21.87 2.76 -24.79
N ASN A 264 21.16 2.68 -25.93
CA ASN A 264 21.59 1.88 -27.10
C ASN A 264 22.22 2.71 -28.23
N ARG A 265 22.75 3.89 -27.93
CA ARG A 265 23.53 4.71 -28.88
C ARG A 265 24.92 4.09 -29.10
N PRO A 266 25.54 4.27 -30.29
CA PRO A 266 25.08 5.05 -31.45
C PRO A 266 24.22 4.24 -32.43
N TYR A 267 23.33 4.94 -33.14
CA TYR A 267 22.58 4.43 -34.28
C TYR A 267 23.21 4.93 -35.57
N ARG A 268 23.34 4.08 -36.60
CA ARG A 268 23.87 4.48 -37.92
C ARG A 268 22.77 4.77 -38.92
N VAL A 269 21.63 4.08 -38.80
CA VAL A 269 20.43 4.28 -39.63
C VAL A 269 19.17 4.34 -38.78
N LYS A 270 18.12 5.03 -39.26
CA LYS A 270 16.82 5.14 -38.57
C LYS A 270 16.21 3.76 -38.26
N GLY A 271 16.37 2.78 -39.16
CA GLY A 271 15.83 1.43 -39.00
C GLY A 271 16.41 0.64 -37.81
N GLU A 272 17.57 1.04 -37.26
CA GLU A 272 18.15 0.37 -36.10
C GLU A 272 17.32 0.51 -34.83
N LEU A 273 16.50 1.56 -34.72
CA LEU A 273 15.58 1.74 -33.60
C LEU A 273 14.55 0.59 -33.52
N VAL A 274 14.14 0.05 -34.67
CA VAL A 274 13.23 -1.10 -34.75
C VAL A 274 14.01 -2.40 -34.70
N ALA A 275 15.13 -2.50 -35.44
CA ALA A 275 15.94 -3.72 -35.50
C ALA A 275 16.54 -4.11 -34.13
N LYS A 276 16.88 -3.14 -33.29
CA LYS A 276 17.35 -3.34 -31.91
C LYS A 276 16.22 -3.42 -30.89
N ASN A 277 14.95 -3.46 -31.31
CA ASN A 277 13.76 -3.47 -30.45
C ASN A 277 13.71 -2.32 -29.43
N VAL A 278 14.32 -1.18 -29.76
CA VAL A 278 14.32 0.02 -28.90
C VAL A 278 12.97 0.72 -28.99
N VAL A 279 12.43 0.82 -30.21
CA VAL A 279 11.14 1.45 -30.50
C VAL A 279 10.27 0.47 -31.31
N PRO A 280 9.04 0.16 -30.85
CA PRO A 280 8.07 -0.60 -31.64
C PRO A 280 7.80 0.05 -33.00
N LYS A 281 7.51 -0.78 -34.01
CA LYS A 281 7.29 -0.31 -35.40
C LYS A 281 6.22 0.80 -35.50
N ASP A 282 5.12 0.66 -34.75
CA ASP A 282 4.02 1.63 -34.74
C ASP A 282 4.43 3.01 -34.22
N ILE A 283 5.36 3.05 -33.26
CA ILE A 283 5.89 4.30 -32.70
C ILE A 283 6.93 4.87 -33.65
N PHE A 284 7.78 4.02 -34.22
CA PHE A 284 8.79 4.41 -35.21
C PHE A 284 8.16 5.12 -36.42
N ASP A 285 7.05 4.58 -36.96
CA ASP A 285 6.36 5.18 -38.11
C ASP A 285 5.83 6.60 -37.86
N ARG A 286 5.51 6.94 -36.61
CA ARG A 286 5.04 8.28 -36.21
C ARG A 286 6.18 9.28 -36.07
N ILE A 287 7.38 8.81 -35.72
CA ILE A 287 8.53 9.67 -35.42
C ILE A 287 9.55 9.72 -36.57
N LYS A 288 9.52 8.78 -37.53
CA LYS A 288 10.54 8.62 -38.59
C LYS A 288 10.85 9.90 -39.37
N GLU A 289 9.84 10.73 -39.61
CA GLU A 289 9.96 12.02 -40.31
C GLU A 289 10.56 13.13 -39.44
N ARG A 290 10.42 12.99 -38.11
CA ARG A 290 10.84 13.98 -37.10
C ARG A 290 12.18 13.66 -36.45
N ILE A 291 12.85 12.59 -36.89
CA ILE A 291 14.14 12.15 -36.37
C ILE A 291 15.20 12.12 -37.47
N SER A 292 16.45 12.38 -37.11
CA SER A 292 17.63 12.23 -37.97
C SER A 292 18.69 11.37 -37.28
N VAL A 293 19.49 10.68 -38.09
CA VAL A 293 20.63 9.88 -37.62
C VAL A 293 21.86 10.42 -38.33
N SER A 294 22.55 11.35 -37.68
CA SER A 294 23.92 11.72 -38.07
C SER A 294 24.91 11.08 -37.10
N PRO A 295 26.12 10.72 -37.57
CA PRO A 295 27.24 10.46 -36.67
C PRO A 295 27.55 11.68 -35.78
#